data_AF-M7XAH4-F1
#
_entry.id   AF-M7XAH4-F1
#
_cell.length_a   1.000
_cell.length_b   1.000
_cell.length_c   1.000
_cell.angle_alpha   90.00
_cell.angle_beta   90.00
_cell.angle_gamma   90.00
#
_symmetry.space_group_name_H-M   'P 1'
#
loop_
_entity.id
_entity.type
_entity.pdbx_description
1 polymer ?
#
loop_
_entity_poly.entity_id
_entity_poly.type
_entity_poly.pdbx_seq_one_letter_code
_entity_poly.pdbx_strand_id
1 'polypeptide(L)'
;MLNISEIIQTVRQLIDVRIQMIKEEINQQLATVLARVFLLFFIGLVILLIMIFASFTLAYLISEWARTPYMGFLVVSLLYVLLLIGLYLMRNSKKLIGAFHFILNQFLFGGKND
;
A
#
# COMPACT_ATOMS: atom_id res chain seq x y z
N MET A 1 41.94 37.39 -25.75
CA MET A 1 40.59 37.19 -26.31
C MET A 1 39.85 36.29 -25.35
N LEU A 2 38.87 36.81 -24.61
CA LEU A 2 38.02 35.98 -23.76
C LEU A 2 37.22 35.07 -24.69
N ASN A 3 37.48 33.76 -24.64
CA ASN A 3 36.71 32.78 -25.36
C ASN A 3 35.30 32.74 -24.77
N ILE A 4 34.44 33.64 -25.22
CA ILE A 4 32.99 33.63 -24.93
C ILE A 4 32.41 32.22 -25.19
N SER A 5 33.01 31.49 -26.13
CA SER A 5 32.77 30.08 -26.39
C SER A 5 32.94 29.17 -25.16
N GLU A 6 34.01 29.31 -24.37
CA GLU A 6 34.27 28.47 -23.17
C GLU A 6 33.28 28.76 -22.06
N ILE A 7 32.90 30.04 -21.86
CA ILE A 7 31.89 30.43 -20.87
C ILE A 7 30.54 29.83 -21.25
N ILE A 8 30.15 29.91 -22.52
CA ILE A 8 28.91 29.30 -23.03
C ILE A 8 28.95 27.77 -22.87
N GLN A 9 30.09 27.13 -23.15
CA GLN A 9 30.27 25.69 -22.97
C GLN A 9 30.10 25.27 -21.51
N THR A 10 30.71 26.01 -20.58
CA THR A 10 30.65 25.74 -19.15
C THR A 10 29.22 25.91 -18.61
N VAL A 11 28.51 26.96 -19.06
CA VAL A 11 27.10 27.19 -18.71
C VAL A 11 26.22 26.09 -19.27
N ARG A 12 26.45 25.64 -20.51
CA ARG A 12 25.72 24.53 -21.11
C ARG A 12 25.94 23.23 -20.33
N GLN A 13 27.19 22.96 -19.94
CA GLN A 13 27.54 21.80 -19.14
C GLN A 13 26.88 21.83 -17.75
N LEU A 14 26.82 23.01 -17.12
CA LEU A 14 26.09 23.21 -15.87
C LEU A 14 24.59 22.93 -16.03
N ILE A 15 23.97 23.38 -17.12
CA ILE A 15 22.55 23.13 -17.41
C ILE A 15 22.32 21.63 -17.67
N ASP A 16 23.18 20.98 -18.45
CA ASP A 16 23.08 19.55 -18.76
C ASP A 16 23.21 18.71 -17.47
N VAL A 17 24.18 19.03 -16.61
CA VAL A 17 24.34 18.37 -15.30
C VAL A 17 23.13 18.60 -14.40
N ARG A 18 22.56 19.82 -14.37
CA ARG A 18 21.33 20.10 -13.60
C ARG A 18 20.16 19.27 -14.10
N ILE A 19 19.96 19.16 -15.42
CA ILE A 19 18.90 18.34 -16.00
C ILE A 19 19.11 16.86 -15.68
N GLN A 20 20.37 16.39 -15.74
CA GLN A 20 20.70 15.01 -15.46
C GLN A 20 20.47 14.65 -13.98
N MET A 21 20.87 15.52 -13.05
CA MET A 21 20.59 15.37 -11.62
C MET A 21 19.07 15.32 -11.34
N ILE A 22 18.27 16.18 -11.99
CA ILE A 22 16.81 16.18 -11.83
C ILE A 22 16.20 14.87 -12.36
N LYS A 23 16.64 14.37 -13.52
CA LYS A 23 16.17 13.09 -14.06
C LYS A 23 16.50 11.93 -13.14
N GLU A 24 17.71 11.93 -12.57
CA GLU A 24 18.17 10.89 -11.66
C GLU A 24 17.41 10.93 -10.33
N GLU A 25 17.20 12.12 -9.77
CA GLU A 25 16.41 12.32 -8.55
C GLU A 25 14.96 11.86 -8.73
N ILE A 26 14.33 12.17 -9.87
CA ILE A 26 12.98 11.68 -10.21
C ILE A 26 12.97 10.15 -10.27
N ASN A 27 13.94 9.54 -10.97
CA ASN A 27 14.02 8.08 -11.06
C ASN A 27 14.20 7.41 -9.70
N GLN A 28 15.04 7.97 -8.83
CA GLN A 28 15.26 7.47 -7.47
C GLN A 28 14.01 7.60 -6.60
N GLN A 29 13.32 8.74 -6.67
CA GLN A 29 12.07 8.96 -5.94
C GLN A 29 10.97 7.99 -6.42
N LEU A 30 10.82 7.83 -7.74
CA LEU A 30 9.87 6.88 -8.32
C LEU A 30 10.19 5.45 -7.94
N ALA A 31 11.45 5.02 -8.04
CA ALA A 31 11.88 3.67 -7.65
C ALA A 31 11.60 3.41 -6.16
N THR A 32 11.85 4.40 -5.29
CA THR A 32 11.58 4.32 -3.86
C THR A 32 10.07 4.20 -3.56
N VAL A 33 9.24 5.02 -4.19
CA VAL A 33 7.78 4.94 -4.03
C VAL A 33 7.27 3.60 -4.55
N LEU A 34 7.71 3.16 -5.72
CA LEU A 34 7.32 1.88 -6.30
C LEU A 34 7.69 0.71 -5.39
N ALA A 35 8.90 0.71 -4.82
CA ALA A 35 9.34 -0.32 -3.88
C ALA A 35 8.45 -0.36 -2.63
N ARG A 36 8.09 0.81 -2.07
CA ARG A 36 7.18 0.90 -0.92
C ARG A 36 5.76 0.43 -1.25
N VAL A 37 5.23 0.78 -2.44
CA VAL A 37 3.94 0.27 -2.93
C VAL A 37 3.97 -1.24 -3.06
N PHE A 38 5.02 -1.80 -3.66
CA PHE A 38 5.18 -3.24 -3.82
C PHE A 38 5.20 -3.96 -2.46
N LEU A 39 5.96 -3.42 -1.50
CA LEU A 39 6.04 -3.98 -0.15
C LEU A 39 4.67 -3.92 0.56
N LEU A 40 3.96 -2.80 0.46
CA LEU A 40 2.62 -2.64 1.04
C LEU A 40 1.62 -3.62 0.41
N PHE A 41 1.68 -3.81 -0.91
CA PHE A 41 0.88 -4.79 -1.62
C PHE A 41 1.17 -6.22 -1.11
N PHE A 42 2.44 -6.57 -0.93
CA PHE A 42 2.83 -7.89 -0.45
C PHE A 42 2.37 -8.16 0.99
N ILE A 43 2.52 -7.17 1.88
CA ILE A 43 1.99 -7.23 3.25
C ILE A 43 0.47 -7.44 3.22
N GLY A 44 -0.25 -6.67 2.41
CA GLY A 44 -1.69 -6.80 2.25
C GLY A 44 -2.09 -8.21 1.78
N LEU A 45 -1.34 -8.79 0.85
CA LEU A 45 -1.57 -10.14 0.34
C LEU A 45 -1.38 -11.21 1.43
N VAL A 46 -0.30 -11.11 2.21
CA VAL A 46 -0.05 -12.04 3.34
C VAL A 46 -1.14 -11.92 4.40
N ILE A 47 -1.57 -10.71 4.75
CA ILE A 47 -2.67 -10.48 5.70
C ILE A 47 -3.97 -11.11 5.17
N LEU A 48 -4.26 -10.95 3.87
CA LEU A 48 -5.44 -11.52 3.24
C LEU A 48 -5.42 -13.06 3.32
N LEU A 49 -4.26 -13.68 3.04
CA LEU A 49 -4.06 -15.11 3.22
C LEU A 49 -4.31 -15.56 4.65
N ILE A 50 -3.70 -14.90 5.64
CA ILE A 50 -3.91 -15.19 7.06
C ILE A 50 -5.39 -15.09 7.42
N MET A 51 -6.09 -14.07 6.92
CA MET A 51 -7.50 -13.85 7.20
C MET A 51 -8.39 -14.93 6.59
N ILE A 52 -8.10 -15.41 5.37
CA ILE A 52 -8.81 -16.54 4.76
C ILE A 52 -8.58 -17.82 5.59
N PHE A 53 -7.33 -18.13 5.93
CA PHE A 53 -7.01 -19.33 6.70
C PHE A 53 -7.63 -19.28 8.09
N ALA A 54 -7.58 -18.14 8.78
CA ALA A 54 -8.24 -17.95 10.07
C ALA A 54 -9.74 -18.20 9.98
N SER A 55 -10.40 -17.71 8.93
CA SER A 55 -11.83 -17.96 8.70
C SER A 55 -12.12 -19.43 8.43
N PHE A 56 -11.25 -20.14 7.70
CA PHE A 56 -11.39 -21.59 7.54
C PHE A 56 -11.19 -22.33 8.85
N THR A 57 -10.20 -21.96 9.67
CA THR A 57 -9.99 -22.55 11.00
C THR A 57 -11.20 -22.34 11.89
N LEU A 58 -11.79 -21.13 11.92
CA LEU A 58 -13.00 -20.84 12.68
C LEU A 58 -14.20 -21.66 12.19
N ALA A 59 -14.39 -21.76 10.87
CA ALA A 59 -15.45 -22.57 10.30
C ALA A 59 -15.29 -24.04 10.70
N TYR A 60 -14.06 -24.56 10.63
CA TYR A 60 -13.78 -25.94 10.97
C TYR A 60 -14.01 -26.23 12.46
N LEU A 61 -13.54 -25.36 13.34
CA LEU A 61 -13.72 -25.49 14.80
C LEU A 61 -15.20 -25.56 15.19
N ILE A 62 -16.04 -24.71 14.58
CA ILE A 62 -17.49 -24.70 14.82
C ILE A 62 -18.15 -25.96 14.23
N SER A 63 -17.70 -26.41 13.06
CA SER A 63 -18.24 -27.61 12.42
C SER A 63 -17.96 -28.90 13.22
N GLU A 64 -16.81 -28.96 13.88
CA GLU A 64 -16.41 -30.10 14.69
C GLU A 64 -17.25 -30.22 15.97
N TRP A 65 -17.55 -29.08 16.62
CA TRP A 65 -18.47 -29.04 17.76
C TRP A 65 -19.91 -29.39 17.38
N ALA A 66 -20.35 -29.01 16.18
CA ALA A 66 -21.71 -29.25 15.70
C ALA A 66 -21.94 -30.67 15.13
N ARG A 67 -20.87 -31.50 15.02
CA ARG A 67 -20.86 -32.83 14.37
C ARG A 67 -21.47 -32.87 12.95
N THR A 68 -21.64 -31.71 12.33
CA THR A 68 -22.19 -31.54 10.99
C THR A 68 -21.32 -30.56 10.22
N PRO A 69 -20.77 -30.95 9.05
CA PRO A 69 -19.77 -30.15 8.35
C PRO A 69 -20.32 -28.80 7.84
N TYR A 70 -21.63 -28.68 7.63
CA TYR A 70 -22.25 -27.51 7.04
C TYR A 70 -22.49 -26.35 8.01
N MET A 71 -22.65 -26.62 9.31
CA MET A 71 -22.99 -25.57 10.29
C MET A 71 -21.87 -24.56 10.50
N GLY A 72 -20.61 -25.01 10.49
CA GLY A 72 -19.46 -24.13 10.68
C GLY A 72 -19.30 -23.08 9.57
N PHE A 73 -19.49 -23.49 8.31
CA PHE A 73 -19.47 -22.57 7.17
C PHE A 73 -20.67 -21.62 7.16
N LEU A 74 -21.84 -22.07 7.62
CA LEU A 74 -23.04 -21.25 7.69
C LEU A 74 -22.88 -20.11 8.70
N VAL A 75 -22.32 -20.40 9.88
CA VAL A 75 -22.04 -19.39 10.91
C VAL A 75 -20.98 -18.40 10.45
N VAL A 76 -19.90 -18.86 9.82
CA VAL A 76 -18.86 -17.97 9.30
C VAL A 76 -19.40 -17.09 8.15
N SER A 77 -20.23 -17.65 7.26
CA SER A 77 -20.91 -16.89 6.20
C SER A 77 -21.81 -15.79 6.79
N LEU A 78 -22.59 -16.10 7.82
CA LEU A 78 -23.46 -15.14 8.49
C LEU A 78 -22.66 -14.03 9.20
N LEU A 79 -21.51 -14.39 9.79
CA LEU A 79 -20.57 -13.44 10.38
C LEU A 79 -19.97 -12.50 9.32
N TYR A 80 -19.60 -13.01 8.15
CA TYR A 80 -19.14 -12.20 7.02
C TYR A 80 -20.22 -11.26 6.48
N VAL A 81 -21.48 -11.70 6.41
CA VAL A 81 -22.61 -10.84 6.04
C VAL A 81 -22.78 -9.70 7.06
N LEU A 82 -22.66 -10.00 8.35
CA LEU A 82 -22.73 -9.02 9.43
C LEU A 82 -21.57 -8.00 9.32
N LEU A 83 -20.37 -8.46 9.00
CA LEU A 83 -19.19 -7.63 8.74
C LEU A 83 -19.41 -6.72 7.51
N LEU A 84 -20.04 -7.25 6.45
CA LEU A 84 -20.41 -6.52 5.25
C LEU A 84 -21.42 -5.41 5.54
N ILE A 85 -22.43 -5.70 6.35
CA ILE A 85 -23.41 -4.72 6.82
C ILE A 85 -22.70 -3.64 7.65
N GLY A 86 -21.83 -4.02 8.59
CA GLY A 86 -21.03 -3.07 9.37
C GLY A 86 -20.19 -2.14 8.48
N LEU A 87 -19.47 -2.71 7.50
CA LEU A 87 -18.71 -1.96 6.50
C LEU A 87 -19.61 -1.03 5.66
N TYR A 88 -20.79 -1.49 5.26
CA TYR A 88 -21.74 -0.70 4.49
C TYR A 88 -22.28 0.51 5.27
N LEU A 89 -22.59 0.34 6.55
CA LEU A 89 -22.98 1.47 7.42
C LEU A 89 -21.81 2.43 7.67
N MET A 90 -20.60 1.90 7.82
CA MET A 90 -19.39 2.71 8.03
C MET A 90 -18.86 3.35 6.75
N ARG A 91 -19.40 3.01 5.57
CA ARG A 91 -18.96 3.54 4.26
C ARG A 91 -18.97 5.07 4.20
N ASN A 92 -19.91 5.72 4.87
CA ASN A 92 -20.00 7.19 4.92
C ASN A 92 -19.18 7.82 6.05
N SER A 93 -18.48 7.03 6.85
CA SER A 93 -17.67 7.53 7.96
C SER A 93 -16.33 8.05 7.44
N LYS A 94 -16.20 9.39 7.41
CA LYS A 94 -14.97 10.11 7.02
C LYS A 94 -13.71 9.61 7.77
N LYS A 95 -13.89 9.00 8.94
CA LYS A 95 -12.81 8.41 9.76
C LYS A 95 -12.11 7.22 9.08
N LEU A 96 -12.86 6.37 8.37
CA LEU A 96 -12.33 5.14 7.75
C LEU A 96 -11.50 5.49 6.50
N ILE A 97 -12.03 6.41 5.70
CA ILE A 97 -11.32 7.01 4.55
C ILE A 97 -10.08 7.78 5.04
N GLY A 98 -10.20 8.56 6.12
CA GLY A 98 -9.08 9.29 6.71
C GLY A 98 -7.96 8.39 7.24
N ALA A 99 -8.31 7.28 7.91
CA ALA A 99 -7.34 6.28 8.37
C ALA A 99 -6.60 5.60 7.21
N PHE A 100 -7.32 5.27 6.13
CA PHE A 100 -6.72 4.67 4.94
C PHE A 100 -5.74 5.64 4.25
N HIS A 101 -6.13 6.90 4.09
CA HIS A 101 -5.23 7.94 3.57
C HIS A 101 -4.02 8.18 4.48
N PHE A 102 -4.19 8.15 5.80
CA PHE A 102 -3.10 8.29 6.77
C PHE A 102 -2.08 7.16 6.65
N ILE A 103 -2.55 5.91 6.61
CA ILE A 103 -1.69 4.73 6.46
C ILE A 103 -0.95 4.77 5.12
N LEU A 104 -1.64 5.06 4.01
CA LEU A 104 -1.01 5.16 2.70
C LEU A 104 0.03 6.27 2.65
N ASN A 105 -0.30 7.47 3.14
CA ASN A 105 0.62 8.59 3.09
C ASN A 105 1.84 8.34 3.99
N GLN A 106 1.65 7.75 5.17
CA GLN A 106 2.73 7.39 6.08
C GLN A 106 3.63 6.27 5.51
N PHE A 107 3.06 5.24 4.88
CA PHE A 107 3.86 4.17 4.29
C PHE A 107 4.59 4.59 3.01
N LEU A 108 3.94 5.40 2.15
CA LEU A 108 4.55 5.84 0.89
C LEU A 108 5.55 6.98 1.10
N PHE A 109 5.24 7.97 1.94
CA PHE A 109 6.04 9.19 2.09
C PHE A 109 6.73 9.32 3.46
N GLY A 110 6.40 8.49 4.46
CA GLY A 110 6.91 8.63 5.82
C GLY A 110 8.40 8.32 6.01
N GLY A 111 9.05 7.62 5.07
CA GLY A 111 10.52 7.45 5.10
C GLY A 111 11.28 8.64 4.52
N LYS A 112 10.86 9.88 4.81
CA LYS A 112 11.55 11.13 4.41
C LYS A 112 12.08 11.92 5.62
N ASN A 113 12.34 11.21 6.72
CA ASN A 113 13.06 11.69 7.90
C ASN A 113 14.24 10.75 8.13
N ASP A 114 15.30 10.92 7.33
CA ASP A 114 16.72 10.74 7.68
C ASP A 114 17.56 11.11 6.45
#